data_AF-A0A229VZQ8-F1
#
_entry.id   AF-A0A229VZQ8-F1
#
_cell.length_a   1.000
_cell.length_b   1.000
_cell.length_c   1.000
_cell.angle_alpha   90.00
_cell.angle_beta   90.00
_cell.angle_gamma   90.00
#
_symmetry.space_group_name_H-M   'P 1'
#
loop_
_entity.id
_entity.type
_entity.pdbx_description
1 polymer ?
#
loop_
_entity_poly.entity_id
_entity_poly.type
_entity_poly.pdbx_seq_one_letter_code
_entity_poly.pdbx_strand_id
1 'polypeptide(L)'
;MSSIKTTKVTYKDGHSEELTVTMFEQIMATRYLKNNHLGTVQDEPVTFMAYQVYAKLRSAGQLNEPFEQWLRSVVQIEDIKPGVDTETIEAPNGTVIAEATDAPDFLTGGTPEA
;
A
#
# COMPACT_ATOMS: atom_id res chain seq x y z
N MET A 1 -4.29 16.55 12.26
CA MET A 1 -5.55 15.91 11.82
C MET A 1 -5.25 14.43 11.60
N SER A 2 -6.00 13.50 12.22
CA SER A 2 -5.82 12.08 11.90
C SER A 2 -6.26 11.88 10.46
N SER A 3 -5.29 11.60 9.59
CA SER A 3 -5.59 11.31 8.21
C SER A 3 -6.35 10.00 8.11
N ILE A 4 -7.47 10.00 7.39
CA ILE A 4 -8.19 8.77 7.06
C ILE A 4 -7.27 7.94 6.18
N LYS A 5 -6.93 6.73 6.64
CA LYS A 5 -6.14 5.79 5.85
C LYS A 5 -7.04 5.15 4.80
N THR A 6 -6.79 5.47 3.54
CA THR A 6 -7.35 4.72 2.42
C THR A 6 -6.40 3.57 2.12
N THR A 7 -6.93 2.38 1.94
CA THR A 7 -6.18 1.18 1.57
C THR A 7 -6.56 0.81 0.15
N LYS A 8 -5.57 0.49 -0.68
CA LYS A 8 -5.75 -0.04 -2.04
C LYS A 8 -5.50 -1.53 -2.06
N VAL A 9 -6.37 -2.28 -2.72
CA VAL A 9 -6.20 -3.70 -3.02
C VAL A 9 -6.06 -3.88 -4.52
N THR A 10 -5.08 -4.66 -4.94
CA THR A 10 -4.83 -5.02 -6.35
C THR A 10 -5.02 -6.52 -6.52
N TYR A 11 -5.75 -6.92 -7.56
CA TYR A 11 -6.09 -8.31 -7.86
C TYR A 11 -5.28 -8.86 -9.05
N LYS A 12 -5.30 -10.18 -9.21
CA LYS A 12 -4.57 -10.91 -10.27
C LYS A 12 -5.04 -10.60 -11.68
N ASP A 13 -6.29 -10.19 -11.83
CA ASP A 13 -6.88 -9.77 -13.11
C ASP A 13 -6.51 -8.32 -13.48
N GLY A 14 -5.73 -7.63 -12.64
CA GLY A 14 -5.32 -6.25 -12.84
C GLY A 14 -6.31 -5.22 -12.31
N HIS A 15 -7.47 -5.64 -11.78
CA HIS A 15 -8.41 -4.74 -11.13
C HIS A 15 -7.83 -4.21 -9.81
N SER A 16 -8.27 -3.02 -9.39
CA SER A 16 -7.92 -2.47 -8.08
C SER A 16 -9.10 -1.73 -7.47
N GLU A 17 -9.21 -1.78 -6.14
CA GLU A 17 -10.21 -1.06 -5.37
C GLU A 17 -9.54 -0.25 -4.27
N GLU A 18 -10.06 0.95 -4.02
CA GLU A 18 -9.67 1.79 -2.90
C GLU A 18 -10.80 1.84 -1.88
N LEU A 19 -10.45 1.63 -0.61
CA LEU A 19 -11.42 1.56 0.47
C LEU A 19 -10.87 2.16 1.75
N THR A 20 -11.76 2.76 2.53
CA THR A 20 -11.43 3.20 3.89
C THR A 20 -11.70 2.08 4.88
N VAL A 21 -10.64 1.63 5.55
CA VAL A 21 -10.71 0.70 6.67
C VAL A 21 -11.04 1.48 7.94
N THR A 22 -12.05 1.06 8.69
CA THR A 22 -12.41 1.66 9.97
C THR A 22 -11.88 0.82 11.14
N MET A 23 -11.98 1.36 12.35
CA MET A 23 -11.66 0.61 13.57
C MET A 23 -12.44 -0.70 13.70
N PHE A 24 -13.65 -0.78 13.11
CA PHE A 24 -14.45 -2.00 13.15
C PHE A 24 -13.74 -3.15 12.42
N GLU A 25 -13.27 -2.94 11.19
CA GLU A 25 -12.55 -3.96 10.44
C GLU A 25 -11.22 -4.33 11.10
N GLN A 26 -10.54 -3.37 11.74
CA GLN A 26 -9.34 -3.67 12.55
C GLN A 26 -9.65 -4.62 13.70
N ILE A 27 -10.74 -4.39 14.44
CA ILE A 27 -11.18 -5.29 15.53
C ILE A 27 -11.53 -6.68 14.97
N MET A 28 -12.18 -6.75 13.80
CA MET A 28 -12.50 -8.02 13.15
C MET A 28 -11.24 -8.79 12.77
N ALA A 29 -10.23 -8.12 12.23
CA ALA A 29 -8.94 -8.75 11.93
C ALA A 29 -8.21 -9.24 13.20
N THR A 30 -8.19 -8.46 14.27
CA THR A 30 -7.62 -8.90 15.57
C THR A 30 -8.33 -10.15 16.09
N ARG A 31 -9.67 -10.19 16.01
CA ARG A 31 -10.46 -11.36 16.40
C ARG A 31 -10.15 -12.56 15.52
N TYR A 32 -9.97 -12.36 14.21
CA TYR A 32 -9.60 -13.43 13.29
C TYR A 32 -8.26 -14.06 13.67
N LEU A 33 -7.22 -13.27 13.90
CA LEU A 33 -5.91 -13.79 14.34
C LEU A 33 -6.04 -14.59 15.63
N LYS A 34 -6.76 -14.05 16.63
CA LYS A 34 -6.99 -14.72 17.91
C LYS A 34 -7.74 -16.05 17.75
N ASN A 35 -8.81 -16.06 16.96
CA ASN A 35 -9.67 -17.24 16.80
C ASN A 35 -9.01 -18.35 15.98
N ASN A 36 -8.04 -18.01 15.14
CA ASN A 36 -7.28 -18.96 14.33
C ASN A 36 -5.90 -19.28 14.94
N HIS A 37 -5.63 -18.79 16.15
CA HIS A 37 -4.36 -19.02 16.87
C HIS A 37 -3.10 -18.59 16.07
N LEU A 38 -3.22 -17.53 15.29
CA LEU A 38 -2.16 -17.03 14.40
C LEU A 38 -1.18 -16.08 15.12
N GLY A 39 -1.44 -15.74 16.39
CA GLY A 39 -0.60 -14.82 17.16
C GLY A 39 -1.12 -13.39 17.14
N THR A 40 -0.20 -12.43 17.25
CA THR A 40 -0.47 -11.00 17.30
C THR A 40 -0.35 -10.33 15.93
N VAL A 41 -0.72 -9.05 15.85
CA VAL A 41 -0.56 -8.27 14.62
C VAL A 41 0.91 -8.13 14.23
N GLN A 42 1.83 -8.13 15.20
CA GLN A 42 3.26 -8.07 14.97
C GLN A 42 3.80 -9.36 14.37
N ASP A 43 3.21 -10.51 14.73
CA ASP A 43 3.59 -11.82 14.19
C ASP A 43 3.04 -12.00 12.77
N GLU A 44 1.81 -11.55 12.53
CA GLU A 44 1.06 -11.78 11.29
C GLU A 44 0.52 -10.48 10.67
N PRO A 45 1.39 -9.51 10.31
CA PRO A 45 0.96 -8.19 9.84
C PRO A 45 0.25 -8.26 8.48
N VAL A 46 0.69 -9.15 7.59
CA VAL A 46 0.09 -9.33 6.26
C VAL A 46 -1.32 -9.90 6.38
N THR A 47 -1.49 -10.94 7.19
CA THR A 47 -2.81 -11.56 7.45
C THR A 47 -3.75 -10.56 8.10
N PHE A 48 -3.25 -9.76 9.04
CA PHE A 48 -4.02 -8.69 9.67
C PHE A 48 -4.54 -7.67 8.65
N MET A 49 -3.65 -7.12 7.81
CA MET A 49 -4.04 -6.14 6.78
C MET A 49 -5.03 -6.75 5.77
N ALA A 50 -4.77 -7.98 5.31
CA ALA A 50 -5.64 -8.66 4.37
C ALA A 50 -7.05 -8.87 4.94
N TYR A 51 -7.15 -9.26 6.21
CA TYR A 51 -8.46 -9.51 6.81
C TYR A 51 -9.27 -8.23 7.04
N GLN A 52 -8.62 -7.09 7.26
CA GLN A 52 -9.32 -5.80 7.35
C GLN A 52 -10.04 -5.47 6.04
N VAL A 53 -9.32 -5.59 4.92
CA VAL A 53 -9.86 -5.37 3.59
C VAL A 53 -10.98 -6.38 3.30
N TYR A 54 -10.75 -7.66 3.58
CA TYR A 54 -11.76 -8.71 3.42
C TYR A 54 -13.04 -8.38 4.20
N ALA A 55 -12.92 -8.02 5.48
CA ALA A 55 -14.05 -7.70 6.33
C ALA A 55 -14.84 -6.50 5.79
N LYS A 56 -14.14 -5.48 5.26
CA LYS A 56 -14.78 -4.33 4.62
C LYS A 56 -15.62 -4.76 3.42
N LEU A 57 -15.01 -5.46 2.47
CA LEU A 57 -15.67 -5.91 1.23
C LEU A 57 -16.84 -6.85 1.52
N ARG A 58 -16.69 -7.76 2.48
CA ARG A 58 -17.74 -8.67 2.93
C ARG A 58 -18.92 -7.91 3.55
N SER A 59 -18.63 -6.93 4.42
CA SER A 59 -19.67 -6.12 5.07
C SER A 59 -20.42 -5.21 4.08
N ALA A 60 -19.76 -4.79 3.00
CA ALA A 60 -20.35 -4.03 1.91
C ALA A 60 -21.12 -4.90 0.90
N GLY A 61 -21.14 -6.22 1.08
CA GLY A 61 -21.81 -7.16 0.17
C GLY A 61 -21.09 -7.36 -1.17
N GLN A 62 -19.86 -6.86 -1.32
CA GLN A 62 -19.05 -7.00 -2.53
C GLN A 62 -18.38 -8.36 -2.65
N LEU A 63 -18.31 -9.11 -1.55
CA LEU A 63 -17.63 -10.39 -1.50
C LEU A 63 -18.52 -11.47 -0.86
N ASN A 64 -18.59 -12.63 -1.52
CA ASN A 64 -19.33 -13.80 -1.04
C ASN A 64 -18.44 -14.98 -0.63
N GLU A 65 -17.19 -14.95 -1.02
CA GLU A 65 -16.25 -16.06 -0.87
C GLU A 65 -15.64 -16.12 0.54
N PRO A 66 -15.20 -17.30 1.00
CA PRO A 66 -14.36 -17.44 2.18
C PRO A 66 -13.04 -16.65 2.06
N PHE A 67 -12.49 -16.24 3.20
CA PHE A 67 -11.26 -15.42 3.25
C PHE A 67 -10.10 -16.01 2.45
N GLU A 68 -9.79 -17.29 2.65
CA GLU A 68 -8.67 -17.96 1.96
C GLU A 68 -8.87 -18.06 0.45
N GLN A 69 -10.13 -18.17 -0.01
CA GLN A 69 -10.45 -18.22 -1.42
C GLN A 69 -10.26 -16.84 -2.07
N TRP A 70 -10.80 -15.81 -1.44
CA TRP A 70 -10.60 -14.43 -1.88
C TRP A 70 -9.12 -14.04 -1.87
N LEU A 71 -8.37 -14.40 -0.83
CA LEU A 71 -6.96 -14.04 -0.72
C LEU A 71 -6.10 -14.57 -1.88
N ARG A 72 -6.51 -15.68 -2.51
CA ARG A 72 -5.82 -16.22 -3.69
C ARG A 72 -5.95 -15.32 -4.93
N SER A 73 -6.93 -14.42 -4.99
CA SER A 73 -7.07 -13.45 -6.09
C SER A 73 -6.33 -12.15 -5.83
N VAL A 74 -5.91 -11.89 -4.59
CA VAL A 74 -5.20 -10.67 -4.19
C VAL A 74 -3.71 -10.78 -4.50
N VAL A 75 -3.15 -9.71 -5.06
CA VAL A 75 -1.71 -9.56 -5.37
C VAL A 75 -1.04 -8.63 -4.37
N GLN A 76 -1.70 -7.52 -4.04
CA GLN A 76 -1.11 -6.48 -3.21
C GLN A 76 -2.18 -5.76 -2.40
N ILE A 77 -1.82 -5.37 -1.18
CA ILE A 77 -2.60 -4.49 -0.31
C ILE A 77 -1.67 -3.44 0.25
N GLU A 78 -2.02 -2.16 0.08
CA GLU A 78 -1.19 -1.05 0.51
C GLU A 78 -2.03 0.10 1.09
N ASP A 79 -1.53 0.72 2.16
CA ASP A 79 -2.11 1.96 2.67
C ASP A 79 -1.68 3.12 1.77
N ILE A 80 -2.64 3.78 1.14
CA ILE A 80 -2.44 5.05 0.47
C ILE A 80 -2.23 6.12 1.56
N LYS A 81 -1.02 6.66 1.61
CA LYS A 81 -0.74 7.87 2.39
C LYS A 81 -1.24 9.07 1.58
N PRO A 82 -2.22 9.84 2.08
CA PRO A 82 -2.55 11.10 1.43
C PRO A 82 -1.38 12.06 1.67
N GLY A 83 -0.73 12.47 0.58
CA GLY A 83 0.35 13.46 0.58
C GLY A 83 1.70 12.94 1.11
N VAL A 84 2.47 12.27 0.26
CA VAL A 84 3.70 12.96 -0.15
C VAL A 84 3.28 13.64 -1.43
N ASP A 85 2.86 14.90 -1.32
CA ASP A 85 2.98 15.78 -2.46
C ASP A 85 4.42 15.58 -2.95
N THR A 86 4.62 15.14 -4.18
CA THR A 86 5.89 15.40 -4.84
C THR A 86 6.04 16.91 -4.77
N GLU A 87 6.77 17.40 -3.76
CA GLU A 87 7.19 18.79 -3.70
C GLU A 87 7.97 18.98 -4.99
N THR A 88 7.30 19.58 -5.98
CA THR A 88 8.01 20.14 -7.11
C THR A 88 8.82 21.27 -6.48
N ILE A 89 10.11 21.02 -6.24
CA ILE A 89 11.02 22.07 -5.84
C ILE A 89 11.13 22.98 -7.07
N GLU A 90 10.28 24.00 -7.13
CA GLU A 90 10.49 25.10 -8.06
C GLU A 90 11.75 25.83 -7.60
N ALA A 91 12.85 25.64 -8.33
CA ALA A 91 13.99 26.53 -8.21
C ALA A 91 13.50 27.97 -8.49
N PRO A 92 14.01 29.01 -7.81
CA PRO A 92 13.54 30.40 -7.94
C PRO A 92 13.75 31.03 -9.33
N ASN A 93 14.12 30.24 -10.34
CA ASN A 93 14.27 30.59 -11.74
C ASN A 93 13.39 29.75 -12.69
N GLY A 94 12.38 29.01 -12.18
CA GLY A 94 11.35 28.36 -13.01
C GLY A 94 11.84 27.16 -13.84
N THR A 95 12.96 26.54 -13.47
CA THR A 95 13.43 25.30 -14.12
C THR A 95 12.99 24.08 -13.30
N VAL A 96 12.23 23.19 -13.93
CA VAL A 96 11.84 21.90 -13.34
C VAL A 96 13.01 20.93 -13.49
N ILE A 97 13.63 20.54 -12.37
CA ILE A 97 14.60 19.43 -12.32
C ILE A 97 13.84 18.18 -11.89
N ALA A 98 13.57 17.29 -12.85
CA ALA A 98 13.16 15.94 -12.52
C ALA A 98 14.38 15.23 -11.92
N GLU A 99 14.25 14.74 -10.68
CA GLU A 99 15.28 13.92 -10.04
C GLU A 99 15.39 12.60 -10.81
N ALA A 100 16.30 12.57 -11.79
CA ALA A 100 16.75 11.34 -12.39
C ALA A 100 17.47 10.55 -11.30
N THR A 101 16.85 9.44 -10.88
CA THR A 101 17.45 8.43 -10.01
C THR A 101 18.89 8.16 -10.44
N ASP A 102 19.82 8.59 -9.60
CA ASP A 102 21.26 8.42 -9.73
C ASP A 102 21.61 6.92 -9.72
N ALA A 103 21.56 6.30 -10.90
CA ALA A 103 22.29 5.07 -11.16
C ALA A 103 23.73 5.50 -11.50
N PRO A 104 24.75 5.06 -10.76
CA PRO A 104 26.12 5.41 -11.08
C PRO A 104 26.58 4.53 -12.24
N ASP A 105 26.37 4.99 -13.48
CA ASP A 105 27.00 4.35 -14.62
C ASP A 105 28.33 5.06 -14.93
N PHE A 106 29.38 4.25 -14.84
CA PHE A 106 30.69 4.53 -15.38
C PHE A 106 30.55 5.12 -16.79
N LEU A 107 31.36 6.12 -17.13
CA LEU A 107 32.23 6.12 -18.31
C LEU A 107 32.73 7.54 -18.64
N THR A 108 34.07 7.63 -18.68
CA THR A 108 34.87 8.28 -19.74
C THR A 108 34.72 9.78 -20.04
N GLY A 109 35.86 10.47 -19.94
CA GLY A 109 36.10 11.79 -20.55
C GLY A 109 36.96 12.60 -19.58
N GLY A 110 38.27 12.49 -19.61
CA GLY A 110 39.08 13.23 -20.57
C GLY A 110 39.39 14.61 -19.98
N THR A 111 40.49 14.70 -19.21
CA THR A 111 41.00 15.98 -18.69
C THR A 111 41.75 16.71 -19.79
N PRO A 112 41.36 17.94 -20.18
CA PRO A 112 42.27 18.87 -20.83
C PRO A 112 42.93 19.80 -19.79
N GLU A 113 44.08 20.35 -20.19
CA GLU A 113 44.94 21.37 -19.53
C GLU A 113 45.87 20.86 -18.42
N ALA A 114 47.18 21.16 -18.42
CA ALA A 114 47.92 22.24 -19.08
C ALA A 114 49.32 21.79 -19.54
#